data_AF-K1QNJ4-F1
#
_entry.id   AF-K1QNJ4-F1
#
_cell.length_a   1.000
_cell.length_b   1.000
_cell.length_c   1.000
_cell.angle_alpha   90.00
_cell.angle_beta   90.00
_cell.angle_gamma   90.00
#
_symmetry.space_group_name_H-M   'P 1'
#
loop_
_entity.id
_entity.type
_entity.pdbx_description
1 polymer ?
#
loop_
_entity_poly.entity_id
_entity_poly.type
_entity_poly.pdbx_seq_one_letter_code
_entity_poly.pdbx_strand_id
1 'polypeptide(L)'
;MFCTHDAISSFAGLHCKIITGCAKGKTFRPGDACTGERFRHCWNAVYFDGNWFLLDAKWAKGMDYKPGNTFTPGSNHHTWNAVLLNGVWELVDTRFAKRPVLAGATGGPSMQYEFDDHFFMTNPQKFIYTHFPDESKWQMLDPLVTMETFCNMPVMTPHFFALGMDLLSHKLAYVHSTGKSIIELKYPKSKRLHLTFSVISDNGTEEYEGVKLVRYAMLEANAGKVTFRLRLPGKGKYTFIVYAKEDNPNKSDNVFAQVCEYIIEQEDVLVPKPFPYPPCAYQSWGPGIAFYQFNLFTDTVSAVIKTKKGVAKFEIMSSKPMQFRTRLVQHQETSEFEGYVTHKIQGNLTMFTITAPSQGEFGLEIYAKDPDTESKKMRHVAQYLILCEEEIHTVQLPKLPSGLLGLQPMLVKYGVSTITHSDPVIHTDTNYLEIRFGTSQNMRFTTSLFETETQAEYSEYVFIQSEMNVITLLVCLPKTGFFTFCVHGNLLTDNSQQIPGLFNYLIHCNEMKVDAIPYPKQYGFWKEGCSMMKPLAIKPVQETTVVPFKVRIPRATIVAVVVDNDWTPLVLHPDSGVWEGDIHIEPTSQGGIKVVLVASFGDDQSKYATLLEYKL
;
A
#
# COMPACT_ATOMS: atom_id res chain seq x y z
N MET A 1 -48.96 34.35 1.86
CA MET A 1 -48.42 32.99 1.65
C MET A 1 -48.92 32.14 2.82
N PHE A 2 -50.05 31.44 2.67
CA PHE A 2 -50.57 30.55 3.71
C PHE A 2 -49.96 29.15 3.48
N CYS A 3 -49.00 28.75 4.30
CA CYS A 3 -48.60 27.35 4.39
C CYS A 3 -49.72 26.60 5.10
N THR A 4 -50.16 25.49 4.51
CA THR A 4 -51.31 24.67 4.93
C THR A 4 -51.22 24.06 6.35
N HIS A 5 -50.12 24.27 7.09
CA HIS A 5 -49.90 23.69 8.41
C HIS A 5 -50.51 24.50 9.58
N ASP A 6 -50.62 25.84 9.49
CA ASP A 6 -51.20 26.65 10.60
C ASP A 6 -52.67 26.30 10.89
N ALA A 7 -53.43 25.97 9.84
CA ALA A 7 -54.81 25.54 9.98
C ALA A 7 -54.93 24.13 10.61
N ILE A 8 -53.91 23.28 10.45
CA ILE A 8 -53.90 21.89 10.94
C ILE A 8 -53.40 21.82 12.37
N SER A 9 -52.34 22.56 12.73
CA SER A 9 -51.78 22.56 14.10
C SER A 9 -52.74 23.15 15.13
N SER A 10 -53.48 24.20 14.73
CA SER A 10 -54.54 24.80 15.56
C SER A 10 -55.72 23.84 15.75
N PHE A 11 -55.98 22.94 14.77
CA PHE A 11 -57.03 21.92 14.84
C PHE A 11 -56.63 20.67 15.64
N ALA A 12 -55.33 20.35 15.68
CA ALA A 12 -54.76 19.19 16.37
C ALA A 12 -54.27 19.49 17.81
N GLY A 13 -54.50 20.69 18.33
CA GLY A 13 -54.08 21.08 19.69
C GLY A 13 -52.57 21.20 19.90
N LEU A 14 -51.78 21.22 18.82
CA LEU A 14 -50.33 21.36 18.86
C LEU A 14 -49.95 22.84 18.68
N HIS A 15 -49.21 23.41 19.62
CA HIS A 15 -48.69 24.77 19.44
C HIS A 15 -47.63 24.75 18.32
N CYS A 16 -47.95 25.36 17.19
CA CYS A 16 -47.03 25.52 16.06
C CYS A 16 -46.73 26.99 15.83
N LYS A 17 -45.49 27.29 15.39
CA LYS A 17 -45.10 28.62 14.93
C LYS A 17 -44.43 28.54 13.57
N ILE A 18 -44.85 29.40 12.64
CA ILE A 18 -44.11 29.63 11.40
C ILE A 18 -42.87 30.48 11.73
N ILE A 19 -41.72 29.98 11.31
CA ILE A 19 -40.44 30.69 11.37
C ILE A 19 -40.12 31.15 9.96
N THR A 20 -39.81 32.44 9.81
CA THR A 20 -39.24 33.01 8.59
C THR A 20 -37.74 33.23 8.79
N GLY A 21 -36.99 33.14 7.70
CA GLY A 21 -35.55 33.28 7.75
C GLY A 21 -34.88 33.10 6.39
N CYS A 22 -33.62 32.70 6.42
CA CYS A 22 -32.83 32.38 5.23
C CYS A 22 -32.49 30.88 5.20
N ALA A 23 -32.49 30.27 4.01
CA ALA A 23 -32.07 28.89 3.84
C ALA A 23 -31.07 28.71 2.68
N LYS A 24 -30.02 27.90 2.90
CA LYS A 24 -28.94 27.64 1.93
C LYS A 24 -29.34 26.59 0.90
N GLY A 25 -30.09 27.01 -0.12
CA GLY A 25 -30.49 26.12 -1.23
C GLY A 25 -29.34 25.74 -2.18
N LYS A 26 -29.64 24.97 -3.22
CA LYS A 26 -28.68 24.46 -4.23
C LYS A 26 -27.80 25.54 -4.90
N THR A 27 -28.28 26.78 -4.92
CA THR A 27 -27.63 27.92 -5.57
C THR A 27 -26.85 28.81 -4.59
N PHE A 28 -26.84 28.49 -3.29
CA PHE A 28 -26.01 29.16 -2.31
C PHE A 28 -24.56 28.70 -2.46
N ARG A 29 -23.63 29.65 -2.42
CA ARG A 29 -22.20 29.40 -2.25
C ARG A 29 -21.75 29.98 -0.92
N PRO A 30 -20.83 29.32 -0.21
CA PRO A 30 -20.33 29.91 1.03
C PRO A 30 -19.79 31.33 0.84
N GLY A 31 -20.05 32.21 1.80
CA GLY A 31 -19.72 33.64 1.68
C GLY A 31 -20.70 34.48 0.86
N ASP A 32 -21.71 33.89 0.19
CA ASP A 32 -22.81 34.65 -0.38
C ASP A 32 -23.50 35.47 0.71
N ALA A 33 -23.68 36.77 0.46
CA ALA A 33 -24.49 37.60 1.35
C ALA A 33 -25.95 37.12 1.29
N CYS A 34 -26.51 36.69 2.42
CA CYS A 34 -27.93 36.36 2.54
C CYS A 34 -28.81 37.62 2.56
N THR A 35 -28.69 38.48 1.55
CA THR A 35 -29.42 39.75 1.40
C THR A 35 -30.52 39.65 0.35
N GLY A 36 -31.69 40.25 0.63
CA GLY A 36 -32.83 40.29 -0.29
C GLY A 36 -33.66 39.01 -0.34
N GLU A 37 -34.55 38.87 -1.34
CA GLU A 37 -35.51 37.76 -1.41
C GLU A 37 -34.91 36.42 -1.84
N ARG A 38 -33.70 36.42 -2.41
CA ARG A 38 -33.06 35.26 -3.07
C ARG A 38 -32.96 34.02 -2.18
N PHE A 39 -32.73 34.19 -0.89
CA PHE A 39 -32.53 33.08 0.07
C PHE A 39 -33.64 33.00 1.13
N ARG A 40 -34.70 33.80 0.99
CA ARG A 40 -35.81 33.83 1.96
C ARG A 40 -36.54 32.50 1.95
N HIS A 41 -36.79 31.98 3.15
CA HIS A 41 -37.47 30.71 3.35
C HIS A 41 -38.31 30.72 4.62
N CYS A 42 -39.20 29.75 4.75
CA CYS A 42 -40.02 29.57 5.94
C CYS A 42 -40.18 28.09 6.27
N TRP A 43 -40.21 27.79 7.57
CA TRP A 43 -40.37 26.45 8.14
C TRP A 43 -41.19 26.53 9.42
N ASN A 44 -41.41 25.41 10.09
CA ASN A 44 -42.27 25.30 11.26
C ASN A 44 -41.45 24.94 12.51
N ALA A 45 -41.88 25.46 13.66
CA ALA A 45 -41.55 24.91 14.97
C ALA A 45 -42.82 24.36 15.61
N VAL A 46 -42.75 23.15 16.16
CA VAL A 46 -43.88 22.48 16.83
C VAL A 46 -43.49 22.22 18.27
N TYR A 47 -44.35 22.61 19.21
CA TYR A 47 -44.19 22.32 20.63
C TYR A 47 -44.80 20.96 20.95
N PHE A 48 -44.01 20.09 21.54
CA PHE A 48 -44.41 18.74 21.91
C PHE A 48 -43.63 18.32 23.17
N ASP A 49 -44.31 17.68 24.12
CA ASP A 49 -43.69 17.11 25.34
C ASP A 49 -42.71 18.07 26.06
N GLY A 50 -43.18 19.30 26.33
CA GLY A 50 -42.38 20.32 27.03
C GLY A 50 -41.28 21.00 26.20
N ASN A 51 -41.11 20.63 24.93
CA ASN A 51 -39.99 21.05 24.10
C ASN A 51 -40.45 21.57 22.73
N TRP A 52 -39.67 22.49 22.13
CA TRP A 52 -39.88 22.92 20.75
C TRP A 52 -39.01 22.13 19.79
N PHE A 53 -39.59 21.71 18.66
CA PHE A 53 -38.92 20.96 17.60
C PHE A 53 -39.01 21.69 16.27
N LEU A 54 -37.93 21.69 15.49
CA LEU A 54 -37.87 22.33 14.16
C LEU A 54 -38.24 21.33 13.05
N LEU A 55 -39.01 21.78 12.06
CA LEU A 55 -39.51 20.98 10.95
C LEU A 55 -39.62 21.81 9.66
N ASP A 56 -39.09 21.28 8.55
CA ASP A 56 -39.21 21.91 7.22
C ASP A 56 -39.84 20.96 6.19
N ALA A 57 -41.16 21.07 6.02
CA ALA A 57 -41.92 20.29 5.04
C ALA A 57 -41.74 20.77 3.58
N LYS A 58 -41.13 21.94 3.34
CA LYS A 58 -40.96 22.50 1.99
C LYS A 58 -39.71 21.95 1.32
N TRP A 59 -38.64 21.66 2.05
CA TRP A 59 -37.46 20.96 1.53
C TRP A 59 -37.60 19.43 1.50
N ALA A 60 -38.61 18.86 2.18
CA ALA A 60 -39.07 17.49 1.96
C ALA A 60 -39.74 17.27 0.58
N LYS A 61 -40.01 18.36 -0.16
CA LYS A 61 -40.76 18.33 -1.43
C LYS A 61 -39.84 18.14 -2.65
N GLY A 62 -40.13 17.13 -3.47
CA GLY A 62 -39.55 16.97 -4.81
C GLY A 62 -39.86 18.12 -5.77
N MET A 63 -39.08 18.24 -6.85
CA MET A 63 -38.83 19.44 -7.67
C MET A 63 -40.01 20.10 -8.43
N ASP A 64 -41.23 19.58 -8.39
CA ASP A 64 -42.25 19.93 -9.41
C ASP A 64 -43.38 20.85 -8.92
N TYR A 65 -43.29 21.42 -7.72
CA TYR A 65 -44.33 22.33 -7.23
C TYR A 65 -44.03 23.79 -7.50
N LYS A 66 -44.99 24.47 -8.16
CA LYS A 66 -45.03 25.92 -8.28
C LYS A 66 -46.28 26.49 -7.58
N PRO A 67 -46.17 27.61 -6.85
CA PRO A 67 -47.34 28.34 -6.36
C PRO A 67 -48.24 28.75 -7.54
N GLY A 68 -49.53 28.40 -7.49
CA GLY A 68 -50.50 28.71 -8.55
C GLY A 68 -51.13 27.51 -9.25
N ASN A 69 -50.70 26.28 -8.95
CA ASN A 69 -51.35 25.07 -9.49
C ASN A 69 -52.76 24.90 -8.88
N THR A 70 -53.79 24.84 -9.73
CA THR A 70 -55.16 24.48 -9.34
C THR A 70 -55.36 22.96 -9.36
N PHE A 71 -55.96 22.42 -8.30
CA PHE A 71 -56.27 20.99 -8.17
C PHE A 71 -57.75 20.74 -8.45
N THR A 72 -58.05 19.71 -9.24
CA THR A 72 -59.42 19.18 -9.40
C THR A 72 -59.73 18.16 -8.30
N PRO A 73 -60.86 18.26 -7.59
CA PRO A 73 -61.28 17.24 -6.63
C PRO A 73 -61.35 15.86 -7.30
N GLY A 74 -60.71 14.85 -6.70
CA GLY A 74 -60.70 13.46 -7.19
C GLY A 74 -59.53 13.06 -8.10
N SER A 75 -58.65 13.97 -8.51
CA SER A 75 -57.46 13.64 -9.33
C SER A 75 -56.20 13.29 -8.53
N ASN A 76 -56.25 13.47 -7.21
CA ASN A 76 -55.16 13.12 -6.30
C ASN A 76 -55.46 11.78 -5.61
N HIS A 77 -54.70 10.75 -5.97
CA HIS A 77 -54.59 9.54 -5.16
C HIS A 77 -53.66 9.86 -3.98
N HIS A 78 -54.12 10.67 -3.02
CA HIS A 78 -53.38 11.06 -1.81
C HIS A 78 -53.75 10.11 -0.66
N THR A 79 -52.75 9.51 0.00
CA THR A 79 -52.98 8.49 1.03
C THR A 79 -52.56 9.04 2.38
N TRP A 80 -53.50 9.10 3.31
CA TRP A 80 -53.31 9.58 4.67
C TRP A 80 -53.25 8.38 5.60
N ASN A 81 -52.33 8.40 6.57
CA ASN A 81 -52.35 7.40 7.64
C ASN A 81 -53.03 8.02 8.86
N ALA A 82 -54.08 7.38 9.35
CA ALA A 82 -54.67 7.72 10.63
C ALA A 82 -53.94 6.94 11.73
N VAL A 83 -53.34 7.63 12.69
CA VAL A 83 -52.65 7.02 13.84
C VAL A 83 -53.36 7.42 15.12
N LEU A 84 -53.62 6.46 16.00
CA LEU A 84 -54.28 6.71 17.27
C LEU A 84 -53.22 6.94 18.35
N LEU A 85 -53.08 8.18 18.81
CA LEU A 85 -52.13 8.56 19.86
C LEU A 85 -52.92 9.11 21.05
N ASN A 86 -52.75 8.51 22.22
CA ASN A 86 -53.42 8.91 23.47
C ASN A 86 -54.95 9.07 23.36
N GLY A 87 -55.61 8.20 22.60
CA GLY A 87 -57.07 8.21 22.44
C GLY A 87 -57.60 9.23 21.43
N VAL A 88 -56.72 9.94 20.72
CA VAL A 88 -57.09 10.89 19.66
C VAL A 88 -56.58 10.37 18.31
N TRP A 89 -57.47 10.38 17.32
CA TRP A 89 -57.12 10.01 15.95
C TRP A 89 -56.42 11.18 15.26
N GLU A 90 -55.16 10.97 14.93
CA GLU A 90 -54.31 11.94 14.23
C GLU A 90 -54.14 11.54 12.77
N LEU A 91 -54.02 12.54 11.91
CA LEU A 91 -53.83 12.36 10.48
C LEU A 91 -52.40 12.74 10.08
N VAL A 92 -51.62 11.75 9.66
CA VAL A 92 -50.24 11.95 9.22
C VAL A 92 -50.17 11.84 7.70
N ASP A 93 -49.76 12.93 7.07
CA ASP A 93 -49.41 12.94 5.64
C ASP A 93 -48.04 12.28 5.45
N THR A 94 -48.04 11.01 5.06
CA THR A 94 -46.83 10.22 4.84
C THR A 94 -46.36 10.24 3.38
N ARG A 95 -46.99 11.01 2.49
CA ARG A 95 -46.64 10.99 1.07
C ARG A 95 -45.35 11.75 0.77
N PHE A 96 -44.99 12.73 1.60
CA PHE A 96 -43.96 13.72 1.25
C PHE A 96 -42.64 13.59 1.99
N ALA A 97 -42.44 12.57 2.82
CA ALA A 97 -41.11 12.18 3.31
C ALA A 97 -40.34 11.28 2.32
N LYS A 98 -40.80 11.20 1.05
CA LYS A 98 -40.36 10.19 0.08
C LYS A 98 -39.67 10.83 -1.13
N ARG A 99 -38.39 10.50 -1.35
CA ARG A 99 -37.64 10.88 -2.56
C ARG A 99 -37.82 9.79 -3.64
N PRO A 100 -38.14 10.12 -4.91
CA PRO A 100 -38.12 9.14 -5.99
C PRO A 100 -36.68 8.87 -6.42
N VAL A 101 -36.27 7.60 -6.45
CA VAL A 101 -35.03 7.17 -7.12
C VAL A 101 -35.40 6.74 -8.54
N LEU A 102 -34.85 7.40 -9.56
CA LEU A 102 -34.94 6.94 -10.95
C LEU A 102 -33.98 5.76 -11.12
N ALA A 103 -34.52 4.53 -11.10
CA ALA A 103 -33.79 3.36 -11.55
C ALA A 103 -33.61 3.43 -13.07
N GLY A 104 -32.39 3.16 -13.53
CA GLY A 104 -32.00 3.22 -14.93
C GLY A 104 -32.86 2.34 -15.85
N ALA A 105 -32.86 2.71 -17.12
CA ALA A 105 -33.63 2.10 -18.20
C ALA A 105 -33.45 0.58 -18.27
N THR A 106 -34.48 -0.17 -17.89
CA THR A 106 -35.07 -1.35 -18.58
C THR A 106 -35.97 -2.11 -17.59
N GLY A 107 -37.29 -1.88 -17.66
CA GLY A 107 -38.29 -2.71 -17.00
C GLY A 107 -39.15 -2.00 -15.94
N GLY A 108 -40.29 -1.44 -16.37
CA GLY A 108 -41.45 -1.10 -15.53
C GLY A 108 -41.27 0.04 -14.51
N PRO A 109 -42.33 0.82 -14.21
CA PRO A 109 -42.28 1.91 -13.24
C PRO A 109 -42.34 1.34 -11.82
N SER A 110 -41.28 0.70 -11.35
CA SER A 110 -41.12 0.41 -9.92
C SER A 110 -40.45 1.60 -9.24
N MET A 111 -41.24 2.57 -8.76
CA MET A 111 -40.76 3.64 -7.89
C MET A 111 -40.33 3.01 -6.55
N GLN A 112 -39.02 2.95 -6.31
CA GLN A 112 -38.50 2.74 -4.97
C GLN A 112 -38.39 4.10 -4.27
N TYR A 113 -38.88 4.18 -3.03
CA TYR A 113 -38.92 5.39 -2.22
C TYR A 113 -37.96 5.22 -1.03
N GLU A 114 -37.00 6.14 -0.86
CA GLU A 114 -36.25 6.28 0.40
C GLU A 114 -36.88 7.37 1.28
N PHE A 115 -36.88 7.13 2.60
CA PHE A 115 -37.37 8.05 3.63
C PHE A 115 -36.21 8.95 4.09
N ASP A 116 -36.35 10.27 4.00
CA ASP A 116 -35.39 11.24 4.53
C ASP A 116 -36.00 11.91 5.77
N ASP A 117 -35.59 11.44 6.95
CA ASP A 117 -36.07 11.94 8.25
C ASP A 117 -35.33 13.20 8.71
N HIS A 118 -34.31 13.66 7.95
CA HIS A 118 -33.40 14.69 8.41
C HIS A 118 -34.08 16.01 8.77
N PHE A 119 -35.14 16.40 8.05
CA PHE A 119 -35.89 17.66 8.26
C PHE A 119 -37.11 17.51 9.18
N PHE A 120 -37.24 16.36 9.85
CA PHE A 120 -38.29 16.09 10.82
C PHE A 120 -37.68 16.07 12.23
N MET A 121 -38.03 17.04 13.08
CA MET A 121 -37.52 17.17 14.45
C MET A 121 -35.98 17.25 14.53
N THR A 122 -35.37 17.96 13.59
CA THR A 122 -33.91 18.07 13.49
C THR A 122 -33.31 18.77 14.71
N ASN A 123 -32.20 18.24 15.23
CA ASN A 123 -31.43 18.91 16.29
C ASN A 123 -31.03 20.33 15.82
N PRO A 124 -31.33 21.40 16.59
CA PRO A 124 -31.02 22.77 16.21
C PRO A 124 -29.55 23.03 15.85
N GLN A 125 -28.60 22.32 16.48
CA GLN A 125 -27.17 22.40 16.18
C GLN A 125 -26.83 21.90 14.76
N LYS A 126 -27.65 21.02 14.19
CA LYS A 126 -27.53 20.55 12.80
C LYS A 126 -28.34 21.42 11.84
N PHE A 127 -29.52 21.86 12.27
CA PHE A 127 -30.44 22.65 11.47
C PHE A 127 -29.88 24.03 11.08
N ILE A 128 -29.12 24.67 11.99
CA ILE A 128 -28.50 25.99 11.77
C ILE A 128 -27.52 26.03 10.58
N TYR A 129 -27.00 24.88 10.12
CA TYR A 129 -26.10 24.85 8.96
C TYR A 129 -26.81 25.11 7.65
N THR A 130 -28.11 24.88 7.59
CA THR A 130 -28.94 25.09 6.39
C THR A 130 -29.97 26.20 6.57
N HIS A 131 -30.42 26.49 7.79
CA HIS A 131 -31.52 27.41 8.09
C HIS A 131 -31.16 28.45 9.17
N PHE A 132 -31.34 29.74 8.88
CA PHE A 132 -31.09 30.84 9.82
C PHE A 132 -32.38 31.65 10.07
N PRO A 133 -32.94 31.63 11.29
CA PRO A 133 -34.21 32.32 11.59
C PRO A 133 -34.04 33.84 11.71
N ASP A 134 -35.10 34.58 11.38
CA ASP A 134 -35.17 36.04 11.56
C ASP A 134 -35.16 36.43 13.05
N GLU A 135 -35.90 35.71 13.89
CA GLU A 135 -35.86 35.89 15.34
C GLU A 135 -34.83 34.93 15.95
N SER A 136 -33.78 35.46 16.58
CA SER A 136 -32.63 34.70 17.09
C SER A 136 -33.00 33.58 18.09
N LYS A 137 -34.06 33.75 18.89
CA LYS A 137 -34.53 32.72 19.84
C LYS A 137 -34.88 31.39 19.17
N TRP A 138 -35.27 31.40 17.89
CA TRP A 138 -35.61 30.19 17.14
C TRP A 138 -34.40 29.43 16.62
N GLN A 139 -33.18 29.96 16.83
CA GLN A 139 -31.99 29.15 16.63
C GLN A 139 -31.97 28.00 17.64
N MET A 140 -32.52 28.22 18.86
CA MET A 140 -32.47 27.25 19.96
C MET A 140 -31.04 26.75 20.25
N LEU A 141 -30.09 27.69 20.13
CA LEU A 141 -28.66 27.48 20.36
C LEU A 141 -28.16 28.38 21.48
N ASP A 142 -27.16 27.89 22.21
CA ASP A 142 -26.36 28.67 23.14
C ASP A 142 -24.87 28.29 22.95
N PRO A 143 -24.00 29.21 22.50
CA PRO A 143 -24.29 30.58 22.08
C PRO A 143 -25.01 30.66 20.73
N LEU A 144 -25.69 31.78 20.47
CA LEU A 144 -26.33 32.08 19.19
C LEU A 144 -25.30 32.29 18.07
N VAL A 145 -25.67 31.87 16.87
CA VAL A 145 -24.91 32.07 15.64
C VAL A 145 -25.29 33.42 15.01
N THR A 146 -24.31 34.21 14.58
CA THR A 146 -24.57 35.48 13.87
C THR A 146 -24.85 35.23 12.39
N MET A 147 -25.51 36.18 11.71
CA MET A 147 -25.74 36.07 10.25
C MET A 147 -24.43 35.96 9.47
N GLU A 148 -23.41 36.71 9.90
CA GLU A 148 -22.07 36.65 9.31
C GLU A 148 -21.46 35.25 9.47
N THR A 149 -21.49 34.68 10.67
CA THR A 149 -21.04 33.30 10.90
C THR A 149 -21.85 32.32 10.05
N PHE A 150 -23.18 32.47 9.98
CA PHE A 150 -24.05 31.61 9.17
C PHE A 150 -23.68 31.63 7.68
N CYS A 151 -23.50 32.81 7.08
CA CYS A 151 -23.11 32.93 5.67
C CYS A 151 -21.74 32.28 5.41
N ASN A 152 -20.87 32.28 6.42
CA ASN A 152 -19.53 31.71 6.36
C ASN A 152 -19.43 30.25 6.83
N MET A 153 -20.51 29.59 7.31
CA MET A 153 -20.50 28.16 7.66
C MET A 153 -20.56 27.26 6.41
N PRO A 154 -19.91 26.08 6.40
CA PRO A 154 -19.90 25.17 5.24
C PRO A 154 -21.30 24.69 4.90
N VAL A 155 -21.53 24.45 3.60
CA VAL A 155 -22.78 23.82 3.15
C VAL A 155 -22.68 22.33 3.46
N MET A 156 -23.37 21.89 4.51
CA MET A 156 -23.51 20.48 4.84
C MET A 156 -24.86 19.97 4.36
N THR A 157 -24.82 18.88 3.59
CA THR A 157 -26.05 18.26 3.11
C THR A 157 -26.64 17.32 4.18
N PRO A 158 -27.95 16.99 4.11
CA PRO A 158 -28.55 15.97 4.97
C PRO A 158 -27.75 14.65 5.00
N HIS A 159 -27.11 14.29 3.87
CA HIS A 159 -26.32 13.07 3.75
C HIS A 159 -25.08 13.09 4.65
N PHE A 160 -24.46 14.25 4.90
CA PHE A 160 -23.37 14.39 5.85
C PHE A 160 -23.78 13.89 7.25
N PHE A 161 -24.97 14.31 7.70
CA PHE A 161 -25.50 13.92 9.00
C PHE A 161 -26.00 12.48 9.02
N ALA A 162 -26.60 11.98 7.93
CA ALA A 162 -27.06 10.59 7.81
C ALA A 162 -25.88 9.58 7.85
N LEU A 163 -24.72 9.98 7.34
CA LEU A 163 -23.48 9.21 7.45
C LEU A 163 -22.82 9.35 8.84
N GLY A 164 -23.38 10.16 9.73
CA GLY A 164 -22.83 10.41 11.07
C GLY A 164 -21.51 11.16 11.06
N MET A 165 -21.24 11.92 9.99
CA MET A 165 -20.00 12.70 9.85
C MET A 165 -20.03 13.93 10.75
N ASP A 166 -18.84 14.44 11.08
CA ASP A 166 -18.66 15.67 11.86
C ASP A 166 -17.41 16.44 11.39
N LEU A 167 -17.35 17.74 11.65
CA LEU A 167 -16.22 18.60 11.29
C LEU A 167 -15.13 18.50 12.38
N LEU A 168 -13.87 18.24 12.00
CA LEU A 168 -12.75 18.21 12.95
C LEU A 168 -11.88 19.47 12.90
N SER A 169 -11.49 19.94 11.70
CA SER A 169 -10.57 21.08 11.59
C SER A 169 -11.27 22.43 11.39
N HIS A 170 -11.99 22.62 10.28
CA HIS A 170 -12.56 23.93 9.91
C HIS A 170 -14.08 23.94 10.11
N LYS A 171 -14.57 24.85 10.96
CA LYS A 171 -16.01 25.06 11.19
C LYS A 171 -16.62 26.12 10.27
N LEU A 172 -15.77 26.92 9.63
CA LEU A 172 -16.14 27.89 8.62
C LEU A 172 -15.86 27.30 7.24
N ALA A 173 -16.72 27.61 6.28
CA ALA A 173 -16.60 27.23 4.88
C ALA A 173 -15.40 27.89 4.22
N TYR A 174 -15.08 29.11 4.66
CA TYR A 174 -14.02 29.91 4.10
C TYR A 174 -12.71 29.59 4.81
N VAL A 175 -11.77 28.99 4.08
CA VAL A 175 -10.48 28.51 4.58
C VAL A 175 -9.38 29.35 3.96
N HIS A 176 -8.73 30.18 4.78
CA HIS A 176 -7.54 30.92 4.36
C HIS A 176 -6.32 30.00 4.39
N SER A 177 -5.50 30.05 3.33
CA SER A 177 -4.31 29.21 3.17
C SER A 177 -3.14 30.00 2.63
N THR A 178 -1.98 29.88 3.30
CA THR A 178 -0.69 30.43 2.86
C THR A 178 0.26 29.35 2.35
N GLY A 179 -0.28 28.21 1.89
CA GLY A 179 0.54 27.11 1.37
C GLY A 179 -0.19 25.78 1.41
N LYS A 180 0.08 24.97 2.44
CA LYS A 180 -0.59 23.67 2.67
C LYS A 180 -1.85 23.89 3.51
N SER A 181 -2.97 23.32 3.07
CA SER A 181 -4.21 23.28 3.85
C SER A 181 -4.53 21.85 4.26
N ILE A 182 -5.04 21.67 5.49
CA ILE A 182 -5.49 20.37 5.99
C ILE A 182 -6.95 20.46 6.44
N ILE A 183 -7.84 19.80 5.70
CA ILE A 183 -9.26 19.70 6.06
C ILE A 183 -9.50 18.31 6.65
N GLU A 184 -10.09 18.25 7.85
CA GLU A 184 -10.30 17.02 8.59
C GLU A 184 -11.78 16.87 8.95
N LEU A 185 -12.33 15.68 8.67
CA LEU A 185 -13.69 15.31 9.06
C LEU A 185 -13.64 14.01 9.88
N LYS A 186 -14.62 13.83 10.75
CA LYS A 186 -14.84 12.61 11.53
C LYS A 186 -15.95 11.81 10.86
N TYR A 187 -15.88 10.49 10.99
CA TYR A 187 -16.98 9.58 10.69
C TYR A 187 -17.04 8.42 11.68
N PRO A 188 -18.19 7.74 11.85
CA PRO A 188 -18.32 6.64 12.80
C PRO A 188 -17.46 5.45 12.38
N LYS A 189 -16.63 4.92 13.29
CA LYS A 189 -15.79 3.73 13.04
C LYS A 189 -16.59 2.47 12.67
N SER A 190 -17.87 2.42 13.07
CA SER A 190 -18.79 1.33 12.72
C SER A 190 -19.24 1.35 11.25
N LYS A 191 -19.10 2.48 10.56
CA LYS A 191 -19.47 2.62 9.15
C LYS A 191 -18.25 2.55 8.25
N ARG A 192 -18.37 1.83 7.13
CA ARG A 192 -17.39 1.84 6.04
C ARG A 192 -17.82 2.86 5.01
N LEU A 193 -17.07 3.94 4.87
CA LEU A 193 -17.38 5.01 3.92
C LEU A 193 -16.37 5.02 2.77
N HIS A 194 -16.88 5.20 1.55
CA HIS A 194 -16.07 5.54 0.37
C HIS A 194 -16.19 7.04 0.14
N LEU A 195 -15.07 7.76 0.18
CA LEU A 195 -15.03 9.20 -0.07
C LEU A 195 -14.28 9.53 -1.37
N THR A 196 -14.69 10.62 -2.01
CA THR A 196 -13.98 11.26 -3.12
C THR A 196 -14.19 12.78 -3.03
N PHE A 197 -13.50 13.56 -3.85
CA PHE A 197 -13.57 15.01 -3.81
C PHE A 197 -13.31 15.64 -5.17
N SER A 198 -13.72 16.90 -5.31
CA SER A 198 -13.41 17.75 -6.46
C SER A 198 -12.79 19.07 -5.99
N VAL A 199 -11.91 19.64 -6.80
CA VAL A 199 -11.32 20.96 -6.61
C VAL A 199 -11.57 21.76 -7.89
N ILE A 200 -12.21 22.91 -7.76
CA ILE A 200 -12.60 23.77 -8.88
C ILE A 200 -12.05 25.18 -8.60
N SER A 201 -11.35 25.79 -9.56
CA SER A 201 -10.89 27.18 -9.42
C SER A 201 -12.02 28.20 -9.59
N ASP A 202 -11.75 29.45 -9.25
CA ASP A 202 -12.68 30.59 -9.33
C ASP A 202 -13.31 30.80 -10.71
N ASN A 203 -12.56 30.55 -11.78
CA ASN A 203 -13.01 30.58 -13.17
C ASN A 203 -13.89 29.37 -13.57
N GLY A 204 -14.16 28.44 -12.65
CA GLY A 204 -14.97 27.24 -12.88
C GLY A 204 -14.22 26.06 -13.54
N THR A 205 -12.89 26.14 -13.69
CA THR A 205 -12.10 25.03 -14.28
C THR A 205 -11.65 24.03 -13.21
N GLU A 206 -11.55 22.75 -13.58
CA GLU A 206 -10.98 21.69 -12.73
C GLU A 206 -9.50 21.43 -13.03
N GLU A 207 -8.86 22.30 -13.81
CA GLU A 207 -7.50 22.13 -14.28
C GLU A 207 -6.68 23.40 -14.10
N TYR A 208 -5.39 23.22 -13.86
CA TYR A 208 -4.42 24.29 -13.77
C TYR A 208 -3.19 23.88 -14.59
N GLU A 209 -2.84 24.69 -15.60
CA GLU A 209 -1.72 24.42 -16.52
C GLU A 209 -1.79 23.00 -17.16
N GLY A 210 -2.99 22.52 -17.51
CA GLY A 210 -3.23 21.19 -18.10
C GLY A 210 -3.20 20.03 -17.11
N VAL A 211 -3.07 20.30 -15.80
CA VAL A 211 -3.11 19.28 -14.74
C VAL A 211 -4.39 19.42 -13.93
N LYS A 212 -5.13 18.33 -13.74
CA LYS A 212 -6.34 18.31 -12.91
C LYS A 212 -6.05 18.75 -11.47
N LEU A 213 -6.82 19.70 -10.96
CA LEU A 213 -6.71 20.26 -9.62
C LEU A 213 -6.88 19.22 -8.51
N VAL A 214 -7.61 18.13 -8.77
CA VAL A 214 -7.71 16.98 -7.86
C VAL A 214 -6.33 16.38 -7.52
N ARG A 215 -5.33 16.48 -8.42
CA ARG A 215 -3.96 16.03 -8.15
C ARG A 215 -3.21 16.92 -7.17
N TYR A 216 -3.72 18.10 -6.82
CA TYR A 216 -3.13 18.96 -5.79
C TYR A 216 -3.73 18.73 -4.41
N ALA A 217 -4.54 17.68 -4.25
CA ALA A 217 -5.07 17.26 -2.97
C ALA A 217 -4.92 15.75 -2.78
N MET A 218 -4.74 15.35 -1.52
CA MET A 218 -4.58 13.97 -1.12
C MET A 218 -5.60 13.63 -0.05
N LEU A 219 -6.41 12.59 -0.31
CA LEU A 219 -7.41 12.06 0.61
C LEU A 219 -6.82 10.86 1.37
N GLU A 220 -6.84 10.90 2.70
CA GLU A 220 -6.51 9.79 3.59
C GLU A 220 -7.70 9.52 4.52
N ALA A 221 -8.15 8.27 4.63
CA ALA A 221 -9.23 7.89 5.54
C ALA A 221 -8.78 6.73 6.44
N ASN A 222 -8.67 6.97 7.74
CA ASN A 222 -8.25 5.97 8.72
C ASN A 222 -8.97 6.15 10.06
N ALA A 223 -9.29 5.03 10.73
CA ALA A 223 -9.79 4.98 12.10
C ALA A 223 -10.92 5.99 12.45
N GLY A 224 -11.87 6.24 11.54
CA GLY A 224 -12.98 7.18 11.78
C GLY A 224 -12.62 8.66 11.58
N LYS A 225 -11.49 8.94 10.95
CA LYS A 225 -11.03 10.27 10.55
C LYS A 225 -10.70 10.27 9.06
N VAL A 226 -11.11 11.32 8.36
CA VAL A 226 -10.69 11.60 6.99
C VAL A 226 -9.91 12.91 6.97
N THR A 227 -8.77 12.90 6.28
CA THR A 227 -7.83 14.01 6.18
C THR A 227 -7.60 14.32 4.71
N PHE A 228 -7.87 15.56 4.31
CA PHE A 228 -7.57 16.08 2.99
C PHE A 228 -6.38 17.03 3.11
N ARG A 229 -5.26 16.69 2.47
CA ARG A 229 -4.06 17.54 2.41
C ARG A 229 -4.01 18.22 1.05
N LEU A 230 -4.17 19.54 1.02
CA LEU A 230 -4.16 20.35 -0.19
C LEU A 230 -2.85 21.14 -0.32
N ARG A 231 -2.35 21.25 -1.55
CA ARG A 231 -1.18 22.05 -1.93
C ARG A 231 -1.45 22.81 -3.23
N LEU A 232 -2.39 23.74 -3.17
CA LEU A 232 -2.93 24.40 -4.36
C LEU A 232 -1.83 25.16 -5.14
N PRO A 233 -1.85 25.11 -6.48
CA PRO A 233 -0.71 25.53 -7.30
C PRO A 233 -0.60 27.05 -7.53
N GLY A 234 -1.68 27.80 -7.30
CA GLY A 234 -1.76 29.23 -7.59
C GLY A 234 -2.58 29.98 -6.55
N LYS A 235 -2.35 31.28 -6.44
CA LYS A 235 -3.20 32.17 -5.63
C LYS A 235 -4.61 32.24 -6.21
N GLY A 236 -5.61 32.44 -5.36
CA GLY A 236 -7.01 32.57 -5.78
C GLY A 236 -7.97 31.74 -4.92
N LYS A 237 -9.24 31.73 -5.32
CA LYS A 237 -10.29 31.00 -4.60
C LYS A 237 -10.55 29.66 -5.28
N TYR A 238 -10.68 28.60 -4.49
CA TYR A 238 -10.96 27.25 -4.96
C TYR A 238 -12.17 26.69 -4.22
N THR A 239 -13.14 26.17 -4.97
CA THR A 239 -14.26 25.41 -4.41
C THR A 239 -13.81 23.96 -4.20
N PHE A 240 -13.86 23.50 -2.95
CA PHE A 240 -13.51 22.14 -2.55
C PHE A 240 -14.76 21.39 -2.12
N ILE A 241 -15.12 20.35 -2.86
CA ILE A 241 -16.36 19.59 -2.67
C ILE A 241 -16.01 18.17 -2.26
N VAL A 242 -16.58 17.70 -1.14
CA VAL A 242 -16.42 16.33 -0.65
C VAL A 242 -17.67 15.53 -0.97
N TYR A 243 -17.47 14.33 -1.50
CA TYR A 243 -18.51 13.35 -1.74
C TYR A 243 -18.27 12.09 -0.93
N ALA A 244 -19.33 11.44 -0.46
CA ALA A 244 -19.24 10.19 0.26
C ALA A 244 -20.40 9.25 -0.10
N LYS A 245 -20.15 7.95 0.10
CA LYS A 245 -21.15 6.89 0.11
C LYS A 245 -20.82 5.86 1.18
N GLU A 246 -21.84 5.16 1.66
CA GLU A 246 -21.69 4.03 2.59
C GLU A 246 -21.45 2.74 1.79
N ASP A 247 -20.37 2.02 2.07
CA ASP A 247 -20.05 0.73 1.44
C ASP A 247 -20.88 -0.37 2.09
N ASN A 248 -22.15 -0.48 1.67
CA ASN A 248 -23.08 -1.50 2.14
C ASN A 248 -23.33 -2.54 1.04
N PRO A 249 -22.91 -3.81 1.23
CA PRO A 249 -23.12 -4.89 0.25
C PRO A 249 -24.59 -5.11 -0.13
N ASN A 250 -25.53 -4.71 0.73
CA ASN A 250 -26.96 -4.94 0.57
C ASN A 250 -27.71 -3.77 -0.09
N LYS A 251 -27.07 -2.62 -0.31
CA LYS A 251 -27.66 -1.49 -1.04
C LYS A 251 -27.10 -1.43 -2.46
N SER A 252 -27.98 -1.45 -3.46
CA SER A 252 -27.61 -1.32 -4.88
C SER A 252 -27.31 0.12 -5.31
N ASP A 253 -27.59 1.10 -4.45
CA ASP A 253 -27.43 2.51 -4.79
C ASP A 253 -25.95 2.91 -4.70
N ASN A 254 -25.32 3.08 -5.86
CA ASN A 254 -23.87 3.19 -5.98
C ASN A 254 -23.40 4.66 -6.17
N VAL A 255 -24.30 5.61 -5.94
CA VAL A 255 -24.11 7.03 -6.25
C VAL A 255 -23.44 7.76 -5.09
N PHE A 256 -22.38 8.51 -5.40
CA PHE A 256 -21.75 9.41 -4.44
C PHE A 256 -22.64 10.63 -4.18
N ALA A 257 -22.92 10.91 -2.90
CA ALA A 257 -23.63 12.12 -2.50
C ALA A 257 -22.63 13.21 -2.07
N GLN A 258 -22.88 14.46 -2.46
CA GLN A 258 -22.14 15.60 -1.91
C GLN A 258 -22.45 15.70 -0.42
N VAL A 259 -21.42 15.79 0.41
CA VAL A 259 -21.56 15.87 1.88
C VAL A 259 -21.13 17.22 2.44
N CYS A 260 -20.08 17.83 1.90
CA CYS A 260 -19.57 19.11 2.39
C CYS A 260 -18.92 19.93 1.27
N GLU A 261 -18.99 21.26 1.37
CA GLU A 261 -18.37 22.22 0.46
C GLU A 261 -17.64 23.33 1.22
N TYR A 262 -16.41 23.61 0.81
CA TYR A 262 -15.54 24.69 1.32
C TYR A 262 -15.10 25.61 0.18
N ILE A 263 -14.81 26.86 0.51
CA ILE A 263 -14.06 27.80 -0.33
C ILE A 263 -12.69 27.97 0.30
N ILE A 264 -11.64 27.64 -0.44
CA ILE A 264 -10.25 27.78 -0.01
C ILE A 264 -9.68 29.01 -0.71
N GLU A 265 -9.40 30.07 0.05
CA GLU A 265 -8.65 31.23 -0.45
C GLU A 265 -7.17 30.98 -0.24
N GLN A 266 -6.48 30.71 -1.34
CA GLN A 266 -5.03 30.57 -1.37
C GLN A 266 -4.40 31.97 -1.50
N GLU A 267 -3.94 32.51 -0.38
CA GLU A 267 -3.33 33.84 -0.28
C GLU A 267 -1.88 33.82 -0.78
N ASP A 268 -1.15 32.74 -0.46
CA ASP A 268 0.24 32.52 -0.87
C ASP A 268 0.46 31.09 -1.35
N VAL A 269 1.41 30.90 -2.26
CA VAL A 269 1.79 29.59 -2.79
C VAL A 269 3.08 29.15 -2.13
N LEU A 270 3.25 27.84 -1.91
CA LEU A 270 4.51 27.30 -1.40
C LEU A 270 5.67 27.70 -2.32
N VAL A 271 6.83 27.94 -1.69
CA VAL A 271 8.09 28.22 -2.38
C VAL A 271 9.09 27.11 -2.02
N PRO A 272 9.56 26.31 -3.00
CA PRO A 272 9.21 26.33 -4.42
C PRO A 272 7.75 25.91 -4.70
N LYS A 273 7.22 26.28 -5.88
CA LYS A 273 5.83 25.97 -6.31
C LYS A 273 5.58 24.46 -6.14
N PRO A 274 4.46 24.05 -5.53
CA PRO A 274 4.22 22.64 -5.26
C PRO A 274 3.95 21.89 -6.57
N PHE A 275 4.52 20.70 -6.72
CA PHE A 275 4.15 19.78 -7.78
C PHE A 275 2.82 19.09 -7.48
N PRO A 276 2.06 18.61 -8.48
CA PRO A 276 0.91 17.74 -8.23
C PRO A 276 1.37 16.44 -7.55
N TYR A 277 0.50 15.82 -6.76
CA TYR A 277 0.75 14.48 -6.21
C TYR A 277 0.98 13.49 -7.36
N PRO A 278 1.77 12.42 -7.14
CA PRO A 278 2.01 11.38 -8.15
C PRO A 278 0.70 10.86 -8.75
N PRO A 279 0.67 10.51 -10.06
CA PRO A 279 -0.54 10.17 -10.80
C PRO A 279 -1.06 8.76 -10.47
N CYS A 280 -1.34 8.50 -9.20
CA CYS A 280 -1.99 7.28 -8.72
C CYS A 280 -3.49 7.29 -9.03
N ALA A 281 -4.15 6.16 -8.81
CA ALA A 281 -5.60 6.04 -8.85
C ALA A 281 -6.28 7.14 -8.01
N TYR A 282 -7.41 7.67 -8.51
CA TYR A 282 -8.25 8.64 -7.81
C TYR A 282 -9.04 7.96 -6.66
N GLN A 283 -8.30 7.40 -5.70
CA GLN A 283 -8.78 6.71 -4.51
C GLN A 283 -8.13 7.31 -3.27
N SER A 284 -8.58 6.85 -2.09
CA SER A 284 -7.93 7.19 -0.83
C SER A 284 -6.51 6.66 -0.77
N TRP A 285 -5.59 7.48 -0.27
CA TRP A 285 -4.24 7.09 0.11
C TRP A 285 -4.27 6.36 1.46
N GLY A 286 -3.41 5.35 1.58
CA GLY A 286 -3.45 4.30 2.58
C GLY A 286 -4.18 3.04 2.09
N PRO A 287 -4.59 2.16 3.02
CA PRO A 287 -5.43 1.00 2.72
C PRO A 287 -6.81 1.40 2.16
N GLY A 288 -7.13 0.93 0.96
CA GLY A 288 -8.43 1.16 0.32
C GLY A 288 -9.50 0.13 0.73
N ILE A 289 -10.71 0.27 0.20
CA ILE A 289 -11.83 -0.64 0.50
C ILE A 289 -11.50 -2.09 0.16
N ALA A 290 -10.88 -2.32 -1.00
CA ALA A 290 -10.51 -3.66 -1.45
C ALA A 290 -9.47 -4.34 -0.52
N PHE A 291 -8.64 -3.55 0.18
CA PHE A 291 -7.71 -4.08 1.19
C PHE A 291 -8.44 -4.87 2.26
N TYR A 292 -9.48 -4.25 2.84
CA TYR A 292 -10.28 -4.86 3.90
C TYR A 292 -11.20 -5.96 3.37
N GLN A 293 -11.68 -5.86 2.11
CA GLN A 293 -12.45 -6.94 1.47
C GLN A 293 -11.62 -8.22 1.29
N PHE A 294 -10.31 -8.10 1.08
CA PHE A 294 -9.38 -9.23 1.04
C PHE A 294 -8.89 -9.68 2.41
N ASN A 295 -9.39 -9.12 3.51
CA ASN A 295 -8.91 -9.40 4.87
C ASN A 295 -7.39 -9.21 5.00
N LEU A 296 -6.90 -8.09 4.46
CA LEU A 296 -5.52 -7.64 4.64
C LEU A 296 -5.45 -6.72 5.87
N PHE A 297 -4.30 -6.75 6.54
CA PHE A 297 -4.02 -5.96 7.75
C PHE A 297 -2.62 -5.36 7.65
N THR A 298 -2.43 -4.14 8.16
CA THR A 298 -1.12 -3.47 8.23
C THR A 298 -1.12 -2.48 9.38
N ASP A 299 0.04 -2.31 10.02
CA ASP A 299 0.27 -1.24 11.00
C ASP A 299 0.55 0.10 10.31
N THR A 300 0.89 0.07 9.00
CA THR A 300 1.18 1.27 8.20
C THR A 300 -0.12 1.88 7.69
N VAL A 301 -0.88 2.49 8.60
CA VAL A 301 -2.17 3.13 8.29
C VAL A 301 -2.02 4.56 7.75
N SER A 302 -0.82 5.14 7.85
CA SER A 302 -0.51 6.47 7.33
C SER A 302 -0.41 6.45 5.81
N ALA A 303 -1.05 7.41 5.16
CA ALA A 303 -0.92 7.62 3.71
C ALA A 303 0.50 7.98 3.26
N VAL A 304 1.33 8.52 4.16
CA VAL A 304 2.71 8.95 3.87
C VAL A 304 3.70 8.04 4.60
N ILE A 305 4.68 7.53 3.85
CA ILE A 305 5.78 6.71 4.36
C ILE A 305 7.09 7.44 4.04
N LYS A 306 7.83 7.82 5.07
CA LYS A 306 9.15 8.43 4.92
C LYS A 306 10.22 7.35 4.75
N THR A 307 11.13 7.55 3.80
CA THR A 307 12.32 6.70 3.67
C THR A 307 13.34 7.02 4.78
N LYS A 308 14.24 6.08 5.04
CA LYS A 308 15.46 6.27 5.83
C LYS A 308 16.62 5.75 5.00
N LYS A 309 17.64 6.56 4.71
CA LYS A 309 18.73 6.18 3.79
C LYS A 309 18.19 5.73 2.42
N GLY A 310 17.19 6.45 1.91
CA GLY A 310 16.50 6.11 0.66
C GLY A 310 15.62 4.85 0.67
N VAL A 311 15.50 4.12 1.79
CA VAL A 311 14.71 2.89 1.87
C VAL A 311 13.50 3.05 2.80
N ALA A 312 12.33 2.56 2.36
CA ALA A 312 11.14 2.39 3.17
C ALA A 312 10.73 0.91 3.22
N LYS A 313 10.30 0.43 4.39
CA LYS A 313 9.81 -0.93 4.58
C LYS A 313 8.49 -0.92 5.33
N PHE A 314 7.55 -1.77 4.92
CA PHE A 314 6.30 -2.01 5.65
C PHE A 314 5.76 -3.41 5.37
N GLU A 315 4.80 -3.84 6.18
CA GLU A 315 4.28 -5.21 6.15
C GLU A 315 2.76 -5.22 5.94
N ILE A 316 2.30 -6.22 5.18
CA ILE A 316 0.89 -6.56 5.02
C ILE A 316 0.72 -8.00 5.47
N MET A 317 -0.14 -8.21 6.47
CA MET A 317 -0.59 -9.52 6.91
C MET A 317 -1.89 -9.89 6.21
N SER A 318 -1.99 -11.12 5.72
CA SER A 318 -3.16 -11.66 5.04
C SER A 318 -3.75 -12.86 5.78
N SER A 319 -5.04 -13.13 5.61
CA SER A 319 -5.67 -14.33 6.17
C SER A 319 -5.24 -15.63 5.47
N LYS A 320 -4.76 -15.52 4.23
CA LYS A 320 -4.25 -16.61 3.39
C LYS A 320 -3.17 -16.12 2.42
N PRO A 321 -2.41 -16.99 1.74
CA PRO A 321 -1.43 -16.58 0.73
C PRO A 321 -2.08 -15.77 -0.40
N MET A 322 -1.53 -14.59 -0.68
CA MET A 322 -2.04 -13.64 -1.68
C MET A 322 -0.94 -13.31 -2.70
N GLN A 323 -1.32 -13.00 -3.93
CA GLN A 323 -0.41 -12.49 -4.94
C GLN A 323 -0.44 -10.96 -4.96
N PHE A 324 0.74 -10.33 -5.01
CA PHE A 324 0.87 -8.87 -5.03
C PHE A 324 1.61 -8.38 -6.28
N ARG A 325 1.22 -7.21 -6.76
CA ARG A 325 1.95 -6.42 -7.76
C ARG A 325 2.02 -4.98 -7.29
N THR A 326 3.14 -4.32 -7.57
CA THR A 326 3.36 -2.92 -7.22
C THR A 326 3.63 -2.07 -8.45
N ARG A 327 3.29 -0.79 -8.37
CA ARG A 327 3.61 0.22 -9.38
C ARG A 327 4.08 1.47 -8.64
N LEU A 328 5.22 2.02 -9.05
CA LEU A 328 5.81 3.22 -8.44
C LEU A 328 5.88 4.31 -9.52
N VAL A 329 5.39 5.50 -9.20
CA VAL A 329 5.28 6.63 -10.14
C VAL A 329 5.72 7.96 -9.49
N GLN A 330 6.21 8.91 -10.28
CA GLN A 330 6.53 10.28 -9.84
C GLN A 330 5.63 11.28 -10.58
N HIS A 331 5.60 12.53 -10.14
CA HIS A 331 4.69 13.54 -10.68
C HIS A 331 4.91 13.88 -12.17
N GLN A 332 6.15 13.76 -12.69
CA GLN A 332 6.59 14.21 -14.02
C GLN A 332 6.68 13.11 -15.09
N GLU A 333 6.76 11.82 -14.72
CA GLU A 333 7.13 10.75 -15.67
C GLU A 333 6.01 9.74 -15.97
N THR A 334 5.97 9.36 -17.25
CA THR A 334 5.18 8.26 -17.84
C THR A 334 5.82 6.89 -17.64
N SER A 335 7.08 6.83 -17.16
CA SER A 335 7.84 5.59 -16.95
C SER A 335 7.55 5.00 -15.58
N GLU A 336 7.14 3.73 -15.53
CA GLU A 336 6.99 3.01 -14.26
C GLU A 336 8.37 2.74 -13.66
N PHE A 337 8.59 3.09 -12.39
CA PHE A 337 9.82 2.79 -11.64
C PHE A 337 9.86 1.30 -11.25
N GLU A 338 9.83 0.42 -12.25
CA GLU A 338 10.03 -1.02 -12.05
C GLU A 338 11.41 -1.28 -11.41
N GLY A 339 11.51 -2.29 -10.53
CA GLY A 339 12.77 -2.62 -9.86
C GLY A 339 13.10 -1.76 -8.63
N TYR A 340 12.31 -0.73 -8.30
CA TYR A 340 12.48 0.05 -7.07
C TYR A 340 11.61 -0.44 -5.91
N VAL A 341 10.74 -1.42 -6.18
CA VAL A 341 9.88 -2.05 -5.18
C VAL A 341 10.05 -3.54 -5.27
N THR A 342 10.39 -4.17 -4.15
CA THR A 342 10.41 -5.61 -3.98
C THR A 342 9.47 -6.01 -2.85
N HIS A 343 8.98 -7.25 -2.89
CA HIS A 343 8.24 -7.81 -1.77
C HIS A 343 8.62 -9.26 -1.55
N LYS A 344 8.63 -9.68 -0.29
CA LYS A 344 8.93 -11.04 0.16
C LYS A 344 7.71 -11.57 0.91
N ILE A 345 7.26 -12.78 0.53
CA ILE A 345 6.12 -13.46 1.17
C ILE A 345 6.66 -14.55 2.08
N GLN A 346 6.27 -14.53 3.35
CA GLN A 346 6.60 -15.55 4.35
C GLN A 346 5.31 -16.01 5.04
N GLY A 347 4.75 -17.13 4.57
CA GLY A 347 3.44 -17.60 4.98
C GLY A 347 2.35 -16.58 4.64
N ASN A 348 1.78 -15.97 5.67
CA ASN A 348 0.72 -14.97 5.58
C ASN A 348 1.21 -13.52 5.75
N LEU A 349 2.53 -13.32 5.87
CA LEU A 349 3.14 -12.00 5.99
C LEU A 349 3.86 -11.63 4.69
N THR A 350 3.51 -10.48 4.12
CA THR A 350 4.22 -9.89 2.97
C THR A 350 4.96 -8.64 3.42
N MET A 351 6.29 -8.65 3.29
CA MET A 351 7.14 -7.50 3.58
C MET A 351 7.48 -6.78 2.28
N PHE A 352 7.19 -5.48 2.19
CA PHE A 352 7.53 -4.63 1.07
C PHE A 352 8.78 -3.81 1.39
N THR A 353 9.72 -3.76 0.44
CA THR A 353 10.90 -2.89 0.49
C THR A 353 10.86 -1.97 -0.73
N ILE A 354 10.89 -0.67 -0.47
CA ILE A 354 10.87 0.40 -1.46
C ILE A 354 12.18 1.15 -1.37
N THR A 355 12.89 1.23 -2.48
CA THR A 355 14.08 2.05 -2.63
C THR A 355 13.69 3.26 -3.47
N ALA A 356 13.77 4.46 -2.91
CA ALA A 356 13.41 5.67 -3.66
C ALA A 356 14.43 5.92 -4.79
N PRO A 357 14.00 6.16 -6.04
CA PRO A 357 14.91 6.42 -7.17
C PRO A 357 15.81 7.64 -6.98
N SER A 358 15.30 8.67 -6.31
CA SER A 358 15.96 9.96 -6.10
C SER A 358 15.29 10.70 -4.93
N GLN A 359 15.80 11.89 -4.60
CA GLN A 359 15.12 12.80 -3.68
C GLN A 359 13.77 13.23 -4.27
N GLY A 360 12.69 13.14 -3.49
CA GLY A 360 11.37 13.56 -3.94
C GLY A 360 10.21 12.72 -3.41
N GLU A 361 9.08 12.83 -4.10
CA GLU A 361 7.82 12.18 -3.75
C GLU A 361 7.40 11.17 -4.81
N PHE A 362 7.10 9.95 -4.38
CA PHE A 362 6.71 8.84 -5.25
C PHE A 362 5.39 8.22 -4.79
N GLY A 363 4.52 7.90 -5.73
CA GLY A 363 3.26 7.21 -5.49
C GLY A 363 3.44 5.72 -5.68
N LEU A 364 3.30 4.95 -4.60
CA LEU A 364 3.27 3.50 -4.62
C LEU A 364 1.83 3.02 -4.72
N GLU A 365 1.49 2.27 -5.75
CA GLU A 365 0.23 1.55 -5.88
C GLU A 365 0.46 0.06 -5.64
N ILE A 366 -0.43 -0.58 -4.89
CA ILE A 366 -0.38 -2.00 -4.56
C ILE A 366 -1.66 -2.65 -5.06
N TYR A 367 -1.48 -3.71 -5.85
CA TYR A 367 -2.53 -4.55 -6.37
C TYR A 367 -2.42 -5.94 -5.76
N ALA A 368 -3.55 -6.53 -5.40
CA ALA A 368 -3.61 -7.89 -4.87
C ALA A 368 -4.57 -8.76 -5.67
N LYS A 369 -4.28 -10.06 -5.69
CA LYS A 369 -5.14 -11.11 -6.21
C LYS A 369 -5.12 -12.30 -5.26
N ASP A 370 -6.30 -12.88 -5.08
CA ASP A 370 -6.48 -14.19 -4.50
C ASP A 370 -6.09 -15.28 -5.53
N PRO A 371 -5.05 -16.10 -5.28
CA PRO A 371 -4.60 -17.12 -6.23
C PRO A 371 -5.68 -18.16 -6.55
N ASP A 372 -6.63 -18.39 -5.64
CA ASP A 372 -7.71 -19.36 -5.82
C ASP A 372 -8.82 -18.85 -6.76
N THR A 373 -8.81 -17.56 -7.10
CA THR A 373 -9.80 -16.98 -8.02
C THR A 373 -9.39 -17.12 -9.48
N GLU A 374 -10.32 -17.58 -10.32
CA GLU A 374 -10.13 -17.71 -11.78
C GLU A 374 -9.84 -16.36 -12.48
N SER A 375 -10.26 -15.23 -11.86
CA SER A 375 -10.02 -13.89 -12.42
C SER A 375 -8.53 -13.61 -12.61
N LYS A 376 -8.12 -13.28 -13.84
CA LYS A 376 -6.75 -12.80 -14.11
C LYS A 376 -6.50 -11.36 -13.64
N LYS A 377 -7.55 -10.60 -13.26
CA LYS A 377 -7.41 -9.19 -12.87
C LYS A 377 -7.04 -9.06 -11.40
N MET A 378 -5.91 -8.40 -11.12
CA MET A 378 -5.58 -7.92 -9.78
C MET A 378 -6.40 -6.67 -9.45
N ARG A 379 -6.80 -6.51 -8.19
CA ARG A 379 -7.54 -5.32 -7.73
C ARG A 379 -6.58 -4.38 -6.99
N HIS A 380 -6.72 -3.08 -7.22
CA HIS A 380 -6.02 -2.06 -6.43
C HIS A 380 -6.47 -2.17 -4.96
N VAL A 381 -5.52 -2.37 -4.04
CA VAL A 381 -5.82 -2.54 -2.61
C VAL A 381 -5.35 -1.38 -1.76
N ALA A 382 -4.19 -0.78 -2.05
CA ALA A 382 -3.65 0.31 -1.25
C ALA A 382 -2.74 1.18 -2.11
N GLN A 383 -2.59 2.44 -1.71
CA GLN A 383 -1.57 3.33 -2.29
C GLN A 383 -0.91 4.19 -1.22
N TYR A 384 0.37 4.52 -1.36
CA TYR A 384 1.13 5.29 -0.37
C TYR A 384 2.01 6.34 -1.03
N LEU A 385 2.16 7.48 -0.38
CA LEU A 385 3.10 8.53 -0.76
C LEU A 385 4.43 8.22 -0.08
N ILE A 386 5.40 7.78 -0.87
CA ILE A 386 6.77 7.54 -0.44
C ILE A 386 7.52 8.87 -0.54
N LEU A 387 7.97 9.39 0.61
CA LEU A 387 8.68 10.65 0.70
C LEU A 387 10.16 10.39 0.99
N CYS A 388 11.02 10.79 0.07
CA CYS A 388 12.47 10.78 0.24
C CYS A 388 12.99 12.21 0.36
N GLU A 389 13.39 12.59 1.57
CA GLU A 389 13.93 13.93 1.87
C GLU A 389 15.45 13.99 1.64
N GLU A 390 16.11 12.84 1.49
CA GLU A 390 17.56 12.71 1.34
C GLU A 390 17.95 12.69 -0.14
N GLU A 391 19.11 13.28 -0.46
CA GLU A 391 19.75 13.14 -1.77
C GLU A 391 20.43 11.77 -1.83
N ILE A 392 19.95 10.91 -2.72
CA ILE A 392 20.38 9.51 -2.84
C ILE A 392 20.69 9.17 -4.29
N HIS A 393 21.69 8.31 -4.45
CA HIS A 393 21.96 7.60 -5.70
C HIS A 393 21.61 6.15 -5.49
N THR A 394 20.51 5.70 -6.07
CA THR A 394 20.06 4.31 -5.96
C THR A 394 20.17 3.61 -7.28
N VAL A 395 20.50 2.32 -7.23
CA VAL A 395 20.58 1.49 -8.43
C VAL A 395 19.26 0.76 -8.62
N GLN A 396 18.68 0.91 -9.81
CA GLN A 396 17.46 0.20 -10.21
C GLN A 396 17.71 -1.31 -10.20
N LEU A 397 16.87 -2.09 -9.52
CA LEU A 397 16.97 -3.55 -9.58
C LEU A 397 16.52 -4.06 -10.95
N PRO A 398 17.14 -5.13 -11.47
CA PRO A 398 16.70 -5.77 -12.70
C PRO A 398 15.27 -6.35 -12.56
N LYS A 399 14.58 -6.48 -13.69
CA LYS A 399 13.27 -7.16 -13.72
C LYS A 399 13.45 -8.63 -13.41
N LEU A 400 12.81 -9.10 -12.34
CA LEU A 400 12.87 -10.50 -11.91
C LEU A 400 11.46 -11.12 -11.87
N PRO A 401 11.34 -12.44 -12.14
CA PRO A 401 10.09 -13.17 -11.93
C PRO A 401 9.58 -13.01 -10.50
N SER A 402 8.26 -12.83 -10.35
CA SER A 402 7.62 -12.72 -9.04
C SER A 402 7.86 -13.99 -8.21
N GLY A 403 8.26 -13.81 -6.95
CA GLY A 403 8.55 -14.92 -6.03
C GLY A 403 9.90 -15.61 -6.26
N LEU A 404 10.74 -15.13 -7.20
CA LEU A 404 12.07 -15.70 -7.42
C LEU A 404 12.97 -15.53 -6.19
N LEU A 405 12.98 -14.34 -5.58
CA LEU A 405 13.93 -13.98 -4.53
C LEU A 405 13.51 -14.45 -3.14
N GLY A 406 14.51 -14.83 -2.34
CA GLY A 406 14.36 -15.19 -0.94
C GLY A 406 14.13 -16.68 -0.70
N LEU A 407 13.47 -16.94 0.43
CA LEU A 407 13.23 -18.25 1.00
C LEU A 407 12.40 -19.11 0.03
N GLN A 408 12.86 -20.33 -0.23
CA GLN A 408 12.12 -21.34 -0.97
C GLN A 408 11.42 -22.32 0.00
N PRO A 409 10.32 -22.98 -0.38
CA PRO A 409 9.54 -23.84 0.52
C PRO A 409 10.36 -24.90 1.26
N MET A 410 11.39 -25.45 0.61
CA MET A 410 12.19 -26.55 1.14
C MET A 410 13.19 -26.11 2.21
N LEU A 411 13.57 -24.82 2.27
CA LEU A 411 14.47 -24.32 3.31
C LEU A 411 13.85 -24.44 4.70
N VAL A 412 12.56 -24.10 4.84
CA VAL A 412 11.82 -24.24 6.10
C VAL A 412 11.63 -25.71 6.44
N LYS A 413 11.25 -26.54 5.46
CA LYS A 413 11.03 -27.98 5.64
C LYS A 413 12.30 -28.71 6.12
N TYR A 414 13.46 -28.30 5.63
CA TYR A 414 14.74 -28.87 6.02
C TYR A 414 15.36 -28.23 7.28
N GLY A 415 14.70 -27.23 7.88
CA GLY A 415 15.19 -26.57 9.09
C GLY A 415 16.53 -25.88 8.85
N VAL A 416 16.69 -25.24 7.69
CA VAL A 416 17.86 -24.42 7.34
C VAL A 416 17.56 -22.96 7.67
N SER A 417 18.55 -22.22 8.17
CA SER A 417 18.42 -20.81 8.54
C SER A 417 19.54 -19.98 7.91
N THR A 418 19.28 -18.71 7.58
CA THR A 418 20.33 -17.78 7.13
C THR A 418 21.05 -17.21 8.34
N ILE A 419 22.39 -17.28 8.38
CA ILE A 419 23.21 -16.74 9.46
C ILE A 419 23.67 -15.32 9.14
N THR A 420 24.20 -15.07 7.93
CA THR A 420 24.76 -13.75 7.58
C THR A 420 23.77 -12.86 6.84
N HIS A 421 23.16 -13.34 5.74
CA HIS A 421 22.32 -12.52 4.87
C HIS A 421 20.88 -13.07 4.82
N SER A 422 19.96 -12.48 5.58
CA SER A 422 18.53 -12.85 5.54
C SER A 422 17.73 -12.09 4.49
N ASP A 423 18.24 -10.93 4.06
CA ASP A 423 17.69 -10.14 2.96
C ASP A 423 18.19 -10.74 1.64
N PRO A 424 17.30 -11.11 0.70
CA PRO A 424 17.73 -11.66 -0.58
C PRO A 424 18.40 -10.65 -1.49
N VAL A 425 18.27 -9.35 -1.27
CA VAL A 425 18.97 -8.34 -2.07
C VAL A 425 20.20 -7.87 -1.32
N ILE A 426 21.38 -8.16 -1.88
CA ILE A 426 22.68 -7.81 -1.29
C ILE A 426 23.32 -6.74 -2.16
N HIS A 427 23.59 -5.57 -1.61
CA HIS A 427 24.45 -4.55 -2.24
C HIS A 427 25.82 -4.59 -1.57
N THR A 428 26.89 -4.72 -2.36
CA THR A 428 28.25 -4.86 -1.84
C THR A 428 29.24 -3.96 -2.59
N ASP A 429 30.12 -3.32 -1.83
CA ASP A 429 31.25 -2.52 -2.33
C ASP A 429 32.54 -3.36 -2.44
N THR A 430 32.39 -4.67 -2.49
CA THR A 430 33.48 -5.62 -2.75
C THR A 430 32.92 -6.79 -3.54
N ASN A 431 33.76 -7.39 -4.37
CA ASN A 431 33.41 -8.57 -5.14
C ASN A 431 33.53 -9.88 -4.36
N TYR A 432 33.91 -9.84 -3.07
CA TYR A 432 33.99 -11.03 -2.23
C TYR A 432 32.91 -11.03 -1.14
N LEU A 433 32.17 -12.14 -1.02
CA LEU A 433 31.08 -12.32 -0.05
C LEU A 433 31.18 -13.67 0.65
N GLU A 434 30.84 -13.67 1.94
CA GLU A 434 30.68 -14.89 2.74
C GLU A 434 29.22 -15.06 3.18
N ILE A 435 28.52 -15.99 2.54
CA ILE A 435 27.11 -16.28 2.81
C ILE A 435 27.03 -17.57 3.64
N ARG A 436 26.49 -17.49 4.86
CA ARG A 436 26.45 -18.64 5.78
C ARG A 436 25.03 -19.06 6.10
N PHE A 437 24.83 -20.38 6.16
CA PHE A 437 23.58 -21.03 6.52
C PHE A 437 23.79 -21.97 7.70
N GLY A 438 22.85 -21.96 8.65
CA GLY A 438 22.78 -22.92 9.74
C GLY A 438 21.91 -24.10 9.32
N THR A 439 22.38 -25.33 9.55
CA THR A 439 21.67 -26.57 9.23
C THR A 439 21.42 -27.37 10.50
N SER A 440 20.22 -27.93 10.65
CA SER A 440 19.87 -28.83 11.76
C SER A 440 20.17 -30.31 11.45
N GLN A 441 20.42 -30.61 10.18
CA GLN A 441 20.69 -31.95 9.65
C GLN A 441 21.85 -31.89 8.66
N ASN A 442 22.48 -33.04 8.40
CA ASN A 442 23.56 -33.12 7.42
C ASN A 442 22.99 -32.96 6.00
N MET A 443 23.46 -31.95 5.29
CA MET A 443 22.95 -31.55 3.99
C MET A 443 24.06 -31.35 2.97
N ARG A 444 23.73 -31.60 1.70
CA ARG A 444 24.56 -31.27 0.55
C ARG A 444 24.00 -30.03 -0.12
N PHE A 445 24.81 -28.99 -0.26
CA PHE A 445 24.43 -27.77 -0.98
C PHE A 445 25.00 -27.77 -2.40
N THR A 446 24.25 -27.19 -3.32
CA THR A 446 24.71 -26.86 -4.67
C THR A 446 24.25 -25.46 -5.01
N THR A 447 25.04 -24.76 -5.82
CA THR A 447 24.77 -23.36 -6.14
C THR A 447 24.80 -23.15 -7.63
N SER A 448 24.07 -22.15 -8.09
CA SER A 448 24.22 -21.58 -9.42
C SER A 448 24.27 -20.06 -9.33
N LEU A 449 25.15 -19.45 -10.12
CA LEU A 449 25.37 -18.01 -10.15
C LEU A 449 25.26 -17.53 -11.59
N PHE A 450 24.35 -16.61 -11.86
CA PHE A 450 24.12 -16.06 -13.20
C PHE A 450 24.19 -14.55 -13.18
N GLU A 451 24.84 -13.93 -14.16
CA GLU A 451 24.67 -12.50 -14.40
C GLU A 451 23.24 -12.22 -14.87
N THR A 452 22.57 -11.25 -14.25
CA THR A 452 21.15 -11.02 -14.51
C THR A 452 20.89 -10.47 -15.93
N GLU A 453 21.81 -9.68 -16.49
CA GLU A 453 21.65 -9.07 -17.82
C GLU A 453 21.90 -10.06 -18.96
N THR A 454 23.05 -10.74 -18.95
CA THR A 454 23.46 -11.63 -20.05
C THR A 454 23.02 -13.09 -19.86
N GLN A 455 22.59 -13.45 -18.65
CA GLN A 455 22.34 -14.84 -18.21
C GLN A 455 23.60 -15.74 -18.28
N ALA A 456 24.80 -15.16 -18.38
CA ALA A 456 26.05 -15.91 -18.31
C ALA A 456 26.22 -16.57 -16.93
N GLU A 457 26.63 -17.84 -16.93
CA GLU A 457 26.88 -18.62 -15.71
C GLU A 457 28.30 -18.38 -15.18
N TYR A 458 28.41 -18.24 -13.86
CA TYR A 458 29.65 -17.99 -13.12
C TYR A 458 29.76 -18.87 -11.86
N SER A 459 29.17 -20.07 -11.90
CA SER A 459 29.11 -20.99 -10.74
C SER A 459 30.49 -21.42 -10.24
N GLU A 460 31.53 -21.35 -11.06
CA GLU A 460 32.94 -21.58 -10.70
C GLU A 460 33.52 -20.52 -9.75
N TYR A 461 32.84 -19.38 -9.57
CA TYR A 461 33.21 -18.33 -8.63
C TYR A 461 32.54 -18.48 -7.26
N VAL A 462 32.00 -19.67 -6.96
CA VAL A 462 31.40 -20.01 -5.66
C VAL A 462 32.08 -21.23 -5.06
N PHE A 463 32.64 -21.08 -3.86
CA PHE A 463 33.23 -22.18 -3.09
C PHE A 463 32.34 -22.55 -1.90
N ILE A 464 32.03 -23.84 -1.78
CA ILE A 464 31.20 -24.37 -0.70
C ILE A 464 32.10 -24.99 0.37
N GLN A 465 31.89 -24.62 1.61
CA GLN A 465 32.52 -25.20 2.78
C GLN A 465 31.46 -25.64 3.77
N SER A 466 31.75 -26.69 4.53
CA SER A 466 30.83 -27.21 5.54
C SER A 466 31.59 -27.53 6.81
N GLU A 467 31.21 -26.90 7.91
CA GLU A 467 31.79 -27.13 9.23
C GLU A 467 30.70 -27.34 10.27
N MET A 468 30.65 -28.54 10.85
CA MET A 468 29.61 -28.96 11.80
C MET A 468 28.20 -28.73 11.23
N ASN A 469 27.49 -27.72 11.73
CA ASN A 469 26.12 -27.36 11.39
C ASN A 469 26.04 -26.05 10.60
N VAL A 470 27.15 -25.63 9.99
CA VAL A 470 27.23 -24.38 9.22
C VAL A 470 27.78 -24.68 7.83
N ILE A 471 27.06 -24.21 6.82
CA ILE A 471 27.50 -24.21 5.43
C ILE A 471 27.88 -22.78 5.08
N THR A 472 29.10 -22.60 4.60
CA THR A 472 29.66 -21.32 4.18
C THR A 472 29.85 -21.33 2.66
N LEU A 473 29.28 -20.34 1.99
CA LEU A 473 29.40 -20.11 0.55
C LEU A 473 30.29 -18.88 0.35
N LEU A 474 31.49 -19.09 -0.18
CA LEU A 474 32.42 -18.02 -0.55
C LEU A 474 32.16 -17.63 -1.99
N VAL A 475 31.69 -16.42 -2.23
CA VAL A 475 31.34 -15.92 -3.57
C VAL A 475 32.35 -14.84 -3.97
N CYS A 476 33.03 -15.01 -5.09
CA CYS A 476 34.01 -14.04 -5.60
C CYS A 476 33.62 -13.56 -7.01
N LEU A 477 32.83 -12.52 -7.10
CA LEU A 477 32.24 -12.04 -8.34
C LEU A 477 33.33 -11.55 -9.33
N PRO A 478 33.29 -11.98 -10.60
CA PRO A 478 34.33 -11.64 -11.58
C PRO A 478 34.20 -10.25 -12.21
N LYS A 479 33.09 -9.55 -11.95
CA LYS A 479 32.81 -8.21 -12.46
C LYS A 479 31.77 -7.49 -11.62
N THR A 480 31.65 -6.19 -11.85
CA THR A 480 30.56 -5.35 -11.32
C THR A 480 29.24 -5.66 -12.02
N GLY A 481 28.11 -5.42 -11.36
CA GLY A 481 26.76 -5.63 -11.90
C GLY A 481 25.88 -6.51 -11.02
N PHE A 482 24.74 -6.94 -11.58
CA PHE A 482 23.75 -7.77 -10.88
C PHE A 482 23.92 -9.25 -11.19
N PHE A 483 23.83 -10.07 -10.15
CA PHE A 483 23.90 -11.52 -10.23
C PHE A 483 22.74 -12.17 -9.49
N THR A 484 22.10 -13.15 -10.13
CA THR A 484 21.14 -14.06 -9.48
C THR A 484 21.92 -15.25 -8.92
N PHE A 485 21.86 -15.43 -7.61
CA PHE A 485 22.55 -16.51 -6.90
C PHE A 485 21.56 -17.46 -6.27
N CYS A 486 21.45 -18.68 -6.80
CA CYS A 486 20.48 -19.67 -6.37
C CYS A 486 21.16 -20.76 -5.54
N VAL A 487 20.73 -20.90 -4.29
CA VAL A 487 21.19 -21.93 -3.35
C VAL A 487 20.18 -23.07 -3.36
N HIS A 488 20.66 -24.26 -3.65
CA HIS A 488 19.91 -25.50 -3.65
C HIS A 488 20.53 -26.47 -2.64
N GLY A 489 19.77 -27.43 -2.16
CA GLY A 489 20.35 -28.47 -1.32
C GLY A 489 19.37 -29.56 -0.94
N ASN A 490 19.93 -30.68 -0.51
CA ASN A 490 19.17 -31.83 -0.05
C ASN A 490 19.80 -32.47 1.19
N LEU A 491 19.01 -33.25 1.94
CA LEU A 491 19.53 -34.07 3.04
C LEU A 491 20.48 -35.13 2.48
N LEU A 492 21.57 -35.46 3.18
CA LEU A 492 22.47 -36.55 2.74
C LEU A 492 21.79 -37.92 2.68
N THR A 493 20.69 -38.11 3.41
CA THR A 493 19.87 -39.33 3.39
C THR A 493 18.90 -39.39 2.21
N ASP A 494 18.68 -38.26 1.52
CA ASP A 494 17.75 -38.19 0.40
C ASP A 494 18.48 -38.50 -0.91
N ASN A 495 18.14 -39.65 -1.49
CA ASN A 495 18.73 -40.15 -2.73
C ASN A 495 17.98 -39.68 -3.99
N SER A 496 17.08 -38.71 -3.88
CA SER A 496 16.41 -38.13 -5.05
C SER A 496 17.40 -37.42 -5.98
N GLN A 497 17.14 -37.54 -7.28
CA GLN A 497 17.98 -36.89 -8.31
C GLN A 497 17.74 -35.39 -8.41
N GLN A 498 16.62 -34.88 -7.90
CA GLN A 498 16.30 -33.45 -7.91
C GLN A 498 16.76 -32.79 -6.62
N ILE A 499 17.59 -31.76 -6.75
CA ILE A 499 18.05 -30.95 -5.62
C ILE A 499 17.17 -29.70 -5.56
N PRO A 500 16.29 -29.58 -4.55
CA PRO A 500 15.36 -28.46 -4.49
C PRO A 500 16.07 -27.14 -4.17
N GLY A 501 15.48 -26.04 -4.63
CA GLY A 501 15.89 -24.69 -4.24
C GLY A 501 15.63 -24.42 -2.75
N LEU A 502 16.57 -23.75 -2.10
CA LEU A 502 16.51 -23.35 -0.69
C LEU A 502 16.38 -21.84 -0.56
N PHE A 503 17.23 -21.07 -1.24
CA PHE A 503 17.24 -19.62 -1.15
C PHE A 503 17.83 -18.98 -2.39
N ASN A 504 17.21 -17.91 -2.90
CA ASN A 504 17.72 -17.17 -4.04
C ASN A 504 18.07 -15.72 -3.63
N TYR A 505 19.27 -15.27 -3.98
CA TYR A 505 19.72 -13.90 -3.79
C TYR A 505 19.81 -13.15 -5.12
N LEU A 506 19.65 -11.83 -5.04
CA LEU A 506 20.10 -10.87 -6.03
C LEU A 506 21.28 -10.12 -5.43
N ILE A 507 22.47 -10.28 -6.01
CA ILE A 507 23.69 -9.66 -5.54
C ILE A 507 24.09 -8.55 -6.50
N HIS A 508 24.28 -7.35 -5.98
CA HIS A 508 24.77 -6.19 -6.71
C HIS A 508 26.21 -5.88 -6.29
N CYS A 509 27.14 -6.09 -7.21
CA CYS A 509 28.56 -5.79 -7.05
C CYS A 509 28.86 -4.39 -7.58
N ASN A 510 29.14 -3.44 -6.67
CA ASN A 510 29.48 -2.06 -7.02
C ASN A 510 30.95 -1.93 -7.46
N GLU A 511 31.84 -2.69 -6.84
CA GLU A 511 33.29 -2.50 -6.97
C GLU A 511 34.04 -3.83 -6.84
N MET A 512 35.11 -4.00 -7.64
CA MET A 512 36.04 -5.13 -7.51
C MET A 512 37.26 -4.71 -6.70
N LYS A 513 37.47 -5.38 -5.56
CA LYS A 513 38.60 -5.13 -4.65
C LYS A 513 39.61 -6.26 -4.60
N VAL A 514 39.24 -7.44 -5.09
CA VAL A 514 40.07 -8.65 -5.07
C VAL A 514 40.08 -9.27 -6.47
N ASP A 515 41.22 -9.84 -6.87
CA ASP A 515 41.31 -10.64 -8.09
C ASP A 515 40.33 -11.81 -8.02
N ALA A 516 39.39 -11.87 -8.98
CA ALA A 516 38.48 -12.99 -9.09
C ALA A 516 39.15 -14.14 -9.85
N ILE A 517 39.48 -15.21 -9.12
CA ILE A 517 40.04 -16.44 -9.67
C ILE A 517 38.99 -17.53 -9.52
N PRO A 518 38.67 -18.31 -10.58
CA PRO A 518 37.80 -19.46 -10.47
C PRO A 518 38.26 -20.42 -9.36
N TYR A 519 37.31 -20.87 -8.55
CA TYR A 519 37.55 -21.93 -7.58
C TYR A 519 37.68 -23.29 -8.27
N PRO A 520 38.33 -24.27 -7.62
CA PRO A 520 38.36 -25.63 -8.14
C PRO A 520 36.95 -26.20 -8.29
N LYS A 521 36.78 -27.08 -9.28
CA LYS A 521 35.54 -27.82 -9.47
C LYS A 521 35.30 -28.73 -8.25
N GLN A 522 34.10 -28.63 -7.68
CA GLN A 522 33.73 -29.30 -6.43
C GLN A 522 32.83 -30.51 -6.68
N TYR A 523 33.26 -31.69 -6.23
CA TYR A 523 32.55 -32.95 -6.41
C TYR A 523 31.65 -33.30 -5.22
N GLY A 524 30.79 -34.33 -5.36
CA GLY A 524 29.77 -34.67 -4.37
C GLY A 524 30.31 -34.92 -2.96
N PHE A 525 31.41 -35.66 -2.84
CA PHE A 525 32.06 -35.98 -1.55
C PHE A 525 32.64 -34.75 -0.85
N TRP A 526 33.06 -33.72 -1.59
CA TRP A 526 33.51 -32.45 -0.98
C TRP A 526 32.40 -31.81 -0.15
N LYS A 527 31.17 -31.91 -0.65
CA LYS A 527 29.98 -31.29 -0.07
C LYS A 527 29.39 -32.10 1.10
N GLU A 528 30.16 -33.02 1.69
CA GLU A 528 29.80 -33.85 2.85
C GLU A 528 30.61 -33.48 4.10
N GLY A 529 30.71 -32.18 4.41
CA GLY A 529 31.38 -31.70 5.62
C GLY A 529 32.85 -31.30 5.45
N CYS A 530 33.33 -31.11 4.21
CA CYS A 530 34.72 -30.69 4.00
C CYS A 530 34.89 -29.17 4.11
N SER A 531 36.06 -28.73 4.56
CA SER A 531 36.46 -27.32 4.55
C SER A 531 37.93 -27.15 4.13
N MET A 532 38.23 -26.03 3.48
CA MET A 532 39.57 -25.72 2.94
C MET A 532 40.12 -24.46 3.61
N MET A 533 41.32 -24.55 4.19
CA MET A 533 42.01 -23.39 4.74
C MET A 533 42.95 -22.76 3.71
N LYS A 534 43.64 -23.59 2.92
CA LYS A 534 44.45 -23.18 1.76
C LYS A 534 44.82 -24.38 0.89
N PRO A 535 44.96 -24.23 -0.43
CA PRO A 535 44.62 -23.06 -1.22
C PRO A 535 43.12 -23.05 -1.60
N LEU A 536 42.45 -21.90 -1.47
CA LEU A 536 41.07 -21.76 -1.97
C LEU A 536 41.03 -21.74 -3.51
N ALA A 537 41.99 -21.05 -4.12
CA ALA A 537 42.22 -21.03 -5.56
C ALA A 537 43.73 -21.00 -5.81
N ILE A 538 44.16 -21.41 -7.00
CA ILE A 538 45.57 -21.42 -7.42
C ILE A 538 45.64 -20.61 -8.71
N LYS A 539 46.53 -19.62 -8.77
CA LYS A 539 46.79 -18.85 -10.00
C LYS A 539 47.57 -19.72 -10.99
N PRO A 540 47.41 -19.52 -12.32
CA PRO A 540 48.28 -20.16 -13.30
C PRO A 540 49.76 -19.94 -12.96
N VAL A 541 50.52 -21.03 -12.97
CA VAL A 541 51.90 -21.07 -12.47
C VAL A 541 52.87 -20.86 -13.64
N GLN A 542 53.77 -19.89 -13.53
CA GLN A 542 54.80 -19.60 -14.56
C GLN A 542 56.17 -20.22 -14.25
N GLU A 543 56.41 -20.51 -12.97
CA GLU A 543 57.67 -21.06 -12.44
C GLU A 543 57.33 -22.07 -11.34
N THR A 544 58.19 -23.08 -11.12
CA THR A 544 57.94 -24.11 -10.10
C THR A 544 57.58 -23.49 -8.75
N THR A 545 56.37 -23.80 -8.28
CA THR A 545 55.78 -23.18 -7.08
C THR A 545 55.38 -24.26 -6.09
N VAL A 546 55.67 -24.02 -4.81
CA VAL A 546 55.21 -24.86 -3.70
C VAL A 546 53.89 -24.30 -3.17
N VAL A 547 52.83 -25.08 -3.24
CA VAL A 547 51.49 -24.70 -2.79
C VAL A 547 51.10 -25.50 -1.55
N PRO A 548 50.92 -24.84 -0.38
CA PRO A 548 50.53 -25.52 0.84
C PRO A 548 49.05 -25.90 0.82
N PHE A 549 48.76 -27.19 0.94
CA PHE A 549 47.42 -27.71 1.17
C PHE A 549 47.18 -27.89 2.66
N LYS A 550 46.06 -27.34 3.14
CA LYS A 550 45.58 -27.44 4.52
C LYS A 550 44.06 -27.58 4.47
N VAL A 551 43.57 -28.78 4.70
CA VAL A 551 42.17 -29.17 4.42
C VAL A 551 41.61 -30.06 5.52
N ARG A 552 40.31 -29.95 5.79
CA ARG A 552 39.58 -30.87 6.69
C ARG A 552 38.62 -31.71 5.87
N ILE A 553 38.78 -33.03 5.95
CA ILE A 553 37.95 -34.01 5.24
C ILE A 553 37.48 -35.05 6.26
N PRO A 554 36.26 -34.92 6.80
CA PRO A 554 35.75 -35.86 7.81
C PRO A 554 35.65 -37.27 7.24
N ARG A 555 35.97 -38.28 8.08
CA ARG A 555 35.92 -39.72 7.75
C ARG A 555 36.95 -40.21 6.73
N ALA A 556 37.82 -39.35 6.20
CA ALA A 556 38.89 -39.80 5.31
C ALA A 556 39.95 -40.60 6.08
N THR A 557 40.42 -41.70 5.50
CA THR A 557 41.54 -42.50 6.00
C THR A 557 42.86 -42.13 5.32
N ILE A 558 42.80 -41.70 4.06
CA ILE A 558 43.94 -41.25 3.26
C ILE A 558 43.50 -40.03 2.45
N VAL A 559 44.35 -39.01 2.38
CA VAL A 559 44.18 -37.83 1.54
C VAL A 559 45.45 -37.59 0.75
N ALA A 560 45.31 -37.31 -0.54
CA ALA A 560 46.43 -36.99 -1.41
C ALA A 560 46.06 -35.90 -2.42
N VAL A 561 47.07 -35.22 -2.94
CA VAL A 561 46.96 -34.33 -4.09
C VAL A 561 47.69 -34.97 -5.26
N VAL A 562 47.02 -34.99 -6.42
CA VAL A 562 47.55 -35.57 -7.66
C VAL A 562 47.83 -34.42 -8.63
N VAL A 563 49.07 -34.30 -9.09
CA VAL A 563 49.50 -33.34 -10.12
C VAL A 563 50.01 -34.14 -11.32
N ASP A 564 49.32 -34.10 -12.46
CA ASP A 564 49.73 -34.79 -13.70
C ASP A 564 50.16 -36.28 -13.52
N ASN A 565 49.48 -36.99 -12.61
CA ASN A 565 49.68 -38.38 -12.16
C ASN A 565 50.69 -38.60 -11.01
N ASP A 566 51.36 -37.56 -10.53
CA ASP A 566 52.21 -37.64 -9.33
C ASP A 566 51.38 -37.46 -8.06
N TRP A 567 51.43 -38.46 -7.19
CA TRP A 567 50.66 -38.50 -5.94
C TRP A 567 51.48 -38.01 -4.77
N THR A 568 51.01 -36.96 -4.11
CA THR A 568 51.60 -36.45 -2.87
C THR A 568 50.62 -36.66 -1.71
N PRO A 569 50.91 -37.56 -0.74
CA PRO A 569 50.04 -37.78 0.41
C PRO A 569 50.10 -36.59 1.38
N LEU A 570 48.96 -36.26 2.00
CA LEU A 570 48.90 -35.27 3.07
C LEU A 570 49.03 -35.95 4.43
N VAL A 571 49.58 -35.22 5.40
CA VAL A 571 49.77 -35.67 6.78
C VAL A 571 48.57 -35.25 7.62
N LEU A 572 47.93 -36.21 8.31
CA LEU A 572 46.85 -35.93 9.26
C LEU A 572 47.43 -35.46 10.59
N HIS A 573 46.92 -34.34 11.10
CA HIS A 573 47.11 -33.86 12.45
C HIS A 573 45.90 -34.29 13.32
N PRO A 574 46.04 -35.33 14.18
CA PRO A 574 44.91 -35.93 14.87
C PRO A 574 44.14 -34.98 15.79
N ASP A 575 44.85 -34.06 16.45
CA ASP A 575 44.27 -33.12 17.41
C ASP A 575 43.31 -32.10 16.76
N SER A 576 43.54 -31.78 15.49
CA SER A 576 42.76 -30.77 14.75
C SER A 576 41.87 -31.36 13.66
N GLY A 577 42.10 -32.64 13.29
CA GLY A 577 41.45 -33.32 12.17
C GLY A 577 41.82 -32.71 10.81
N VAL A 578 42.98 -32.06 10.71
CA VAL A 578 43.44 -31.34 9.52
C VAL A 578 44.50 -32.13 8.79
N TRP A 579 44.41 -32.18 7.47
CA TRP A 579 45.40 -32.75 6.56
C TRP A 579 46.26 -31.64 5.99
N GLU A 580 47.59 -31.78 6.07
CA GLU A 580 48.56 -30.79 5.61
C GLU A 580 49.65 -31.39 4.71
N GLY A 581 50.10 -30.62 3.72
CA GLY A 581 51.23 -31.00 2.87
C GLY A 581 51.56 -29.93 1.84
N ASP A 582 52.82 -29.88 1.44
CA ASP A 582 53.34 -28.92 0.47
C ASP A 582 53.46 -29.58 -0.91
N ILE A 583 52.72 -29.04 -1.88
CA ILE A 583 52.59 -29.62 -3.22
C ILE A 583 53.44 -28.83 -4.20
N HIS A 584 54.35 -29.52 -4.90
CA HIS A 584 55.18 -28.90 -5.93
C HIS A 584 54.41 -28.91 -7.25
N ILE A 585 54.26 -27.73 -7.85
CA ILE A 585 53.59 -27.55 -9.15
C ILE A 585 54.60 -26.97 -10.12
N GLU A 586 54.93 -27.71 -11.16
CA GLU A 586 55.84 -27.28 -12.23
C GLU A 586 55.05 -26.74 -13.43
N PRO A 587 55.54 -25.68 -14.11
CA PRO A 587 54.91 -25.16 -15.32
C PRO A 587 55.05 -26.14 -16.50
N THR A 588 53.94 -26.50 -17.13
CA THR A 588 53.94 -27.44 -18.27
C THR A 588 53.92 -26.69 -19.61
N SER A 589 54.74 -27.14 -20.58
CA SER A 589 54.86 -26.52 -21.91
C SER A 589 53.78 -26.97 -22.91
N GLN A 590 52.95 -27.96 -22.55
CA GLN A 590 51.83 -28.47 -23.36
C GLN A 590 50.63 -28.84 -22.48
N GLY A 591 49.48 -28.20 -22.71
CA GLY A 591 48.26 -28.42 -21.93
C GLY A 591 48.24 -27.71 -20.57
N GLY A 592 47.05 -27.42 -20.04
CA GLY A 592 46.90 -26.87 -18.68
C GLY A 592 47.15 -27.94 -17.62
N ILE A 593 47.64 -27.54 -16.44
CA ILE A 593 48.01 -28.46 -15.35
C ILE A 593 46.74 -28.84 -14.59
N LYS A 594 46.58 -30.14 -14.33
CA LYS A 594 45.45 -30.64 -13.55
C LYS A 594 45.91 -31.03 -12.14
N VAL A 595 45.45 -30.28 -11.15
CA VAL A 595 45.70 -30.59 -9.73
C VAL A 595 44.42 -31.12 -9.10
N VAL A 596 44.44 -32.33 -8.55
CA VAL A 596 43.25 -33.02 -8.04
C VAL A 596 43.44 -33.41 -6.58
N LEU A 597 42.54 -32.95 -5.71
CA LEU A 597 42.46 -33.41 -4.34
C LEU A 597 41.58 -34.66 -4.27
N VAL A 598 42.11 -35.73 -3.70
CA VAL A 598 41.43 -37.02 -3.57
C VAL A 598 41.48 -37.55 -2.15
N ALA A 599 40.47 -38.33 -1.78
CA ALA A 599 40.41 -39.00 -0.48
C ALA A 599 39.86 -40.42 -0.57
N SER A 600 40.34 -41.30 0.32
CA SER A 600 39.76 -42.61 0.55
C SER A 600 38.98 -42.61 1.87
N PHE A 601 37.84 -43.30 1.90
CA PHE A 601 36.89 -43.32 3.02
C PHE A 601 36.64 -44.73 3.59
N GLY A 602 37.32 -45.76 3.08
CA GLY A 602 37.11 -47.15 3.46
C GLY A 602 38.39 -47.92 3.66
N ASP A 603 38.26 -49.22 3.97
CA ASP A 603 39.39 -50.12 4.21
C ASP A 603 40.15 -50.46 2.92
N ASP A 604 39.49 -50.33 1.77
CA ASP A 604 40.07 -50.51 0.43
C ASP A 604 40.83 -49.24 -0.01
N GLN A 605 42.11 -49.19 0.33
CA GLN A 605 43.03 -48.08 0.02
C GLN A 605 43.27 -47.86 -1.49
N SER A 606 42.66 -48.68 -2.37
CA SER A 606 42.73 -48.50 -3.82
C SER A 606 41.64 -47.59 -4.39
N LYS A 607 40.58 -47.31 -3.62
CA LYS A 607 39.46 -46.49 -4.07
C LYS A 607 39.55 -45.05 -3.55
N TYR A 608 39.68 -44.12 -4.48
CA TYR A 608 39.75 -42.69 -4.21
C TYR A 608 38.55 -41.96 -4.80
N ALA A 609 37.91 -41.14 -3.98
CA ALA A 609 36.93 -40.17 -4.43
C ALA A 609 37.64 -38.86 -4.79
N THR A 610 37.30 -38.30 -5.96
CA THR A 610 37.69 -36.94 -6.30
C THR A 610 36.89 -35.94 -5.49
N LEU A 611 37.57 -34.99 -4.84
CA LEU A 611 36.95 -33.94 -4.04
C LEU A 611 36.98 -32.60 -4.77
N LEU A 612 38.17 -32.16 -5.16
CA LEU A 612 38.42 -30.89 -5.83
C LEU A 612 39.29 -31.09 -7.06
N GLU A 613 39.05 -30.32 -8.11
CA GLU A 613 39.87 -30.30 -9.33
C GLU A 613 40.18 -28.85 -9.72
N TYR A 614 41.46 -28.48 -9.64
CA TYR A 614 41.99 -27.21 -10.12
C TYR A 614 42.47 -27.38 -11.56
N LYS A 615 42.15 -26.41 -12.41
CA LYS A 615 42.63 -26.31 -13.78
C LYS A 615 43.48 -25.06 -13.88
N LEU A 616 44.79 -25.21 -14.09
CA LEU A 616 45.77 -24.13 -14.09
C LEU A 616 46.25 -23.80 -15.50
#